data_AF-Q5QA77-F1
#
_entry.id   AF-Q5QA77-F1
#
_cell.length_a   1.000
_cell.length_b   1.000
_cell.length_c   1.000
_cell.angle_alpha   90.00
_cell.angle_beta   90.00
_cell.angle_gamma   90.00
#
_symmetry.space_group_name_H-M   'P 1'
#
loop_
_entity.id
_entity.type
_entity.pdbx_description
1 polymer ?
#
loop_
_entity_poly.entity_id
_entity_poly.type
_entity_poly.pdbx_seq_one_letter_code
_entity_poly.pdbx_strand_id
1 'polypeptide(L)'
;MNWRSEHIWIEFITGSRKTSNFGWAFILFLGSLGFLVVGASSYLGRNLISVFPSQQIVFFPQGIVMSFYGIAGLFISSYLWCTISWNVGSGYDRFDRKEGIVC
;
A
#
# COMPACT_ATOMS: atom_id res chain seq x y z
N MET A 1 21.12 11.12 0.62
CA MET A 1 22.46 11.62 0.97
C MET A 1 23.07 12.09 -0.33
N ASN A 2 22.97 13.38 -0.63
CA ASN A 2 23.38 13.91 -1.93
C ASN A 2 24.90 14.03 -1.95
N TRP A 3 25.54 13.53 -3.01
CA TRP A 3 26.98 13.53 -3.16
C TRP A 3 27.38 14.61 -4.17
N ARG A 4 28.24 15.53 -3.74
CA ARG A 4 28.63 16.70 -4.52
C ARG A 4 30.14 16.73 -4.67
N SER A 5 30.61 16.63 -5.91
CA SER A 5 32.00 16.90 -6.31
C SER A 5 32.02 18.11 -7.25
N GLU A 6 33.17 18.77 -7.41
CA GLU A 6 33.36 19.96 -8.27
C GLU A 6 32.85 19.76 -9.72
N HIS A 7 32.78 18.51 -10.18
CA HIS A 7 32.41 18.15 -11.55
C HIS A 7 31.18 17.24 -11.70
N ILE A 8 30.79 16.53 -10.64
CA ILE A 8 29.70 15.54 -10.67
C ILE A 8 28.72 15.80 -9.52
N TRP A 9 27.45 15.91 -9.85
CA TRP A 9 26.33 16.01 -8.91
C TRP A 9 25.42 14.80 -9.05
N ILE A 10 25.15 14.10 -7.94
CA ILE A 10 24.20 12.98 -7.91
C ILE A 10 23.07 13.30 -6.93
N GLU A 11 21.85 13.39 -7.45
CA GLU A 11 20.63 13.60 -6.68
C GLU A 11 19.83 12.30 -6.62
N PHE A 12 19.57 11.78 -5.42
CA PHE A 12 18.82 10.53 -5.26
C PHE A 12 17.31 10.81 -5.26
N ILE A 13 16.60 10.23 -6.22
CA ILE A 13 15.14 10.31 -6.30
C ILE A 13 14.56 9.21 -5.42
N THR A 14 13.90 9.63 -4.34
CA THR A 14 13.16 8.71 -3.47
C THR A 14 11.85 8.32 -4.16
N GLY A 15 11.85 7.15 -4.80
CA GLY A 15 10.72 6.58 -5.52
C GLY A 15 9.57 6.13 -4.61
N SER A 16 9.11 4.87 -4.76
CA SER A 16 7.97 4.34 -3.99
C SER A 16 8.22 4.21 -2.47
N ARG A 17 9.48 4.23 -2.01
CA ARG A 17 9.85 4.17 -0.57
C ARG A 17 9.64 5.49 0.20
N LYS A 18 8.53 6.18 -0.03
CA LYS A 18 8.11 7.30 0.80
C LYS A 18 7.38 6.78 2.04
N THR A 19 7.62 7.38 3.19
CA THR A 19 6.91 7.04 4.45
C THR A 19 5.39 7.15 4.31
N SER A 20 4.90 8.08 3.49
CA SER A 20 3.48 8.20 3.13
C SER A 20 2.93 6.95 2.44
N ASN A 21 3.68 6.34 1.50
CA ASN A 21 3.27 5.11 0.83
C ASN A 21 3.15 3.94 1.82
N PHE A 22 4.06 3.84 2.79
CA PHE A 22 3.96 2.84 3.86
C PHE A 22 2.69 3.05 4.72
N GLY A 23 2.37 4.30 5.06
CA GLY A 23 1.15 4.64 5.80
C GLY A 23 -0.12 4.23 5.05
N TRP A 24 -0.22 4.58 3.76
CA TRP A 24 -1.35 4.18 2.93
C TRP A 24 -1.45 2.66 2.73
N ALA A 25 -0.33 1.98 2.49
CA ALA A 25 -0.29 0.53 2.37
C ALA A 25 -0.81 -0.16 3.63
N PHE A 26 -0.44 0.35 4.81
CA PHE A 26 -0.87 -0.19 6.10
C PHE A 26 -2.35 0.07 6.38
N ILE A 27 -2.84 1.28 6.15
CA ILE A 27 -4.27 1.63 6.33
C ILE A 27 -5.15 0.78 5.40
N LEU A 28 -4.77 0.65 4.12
CA LEU A 28 -5.52 -0.17 3.16
C LEU A 28 -5.50 -1.64 3.54
N PHE A 29 -4.34 -2.15 3.98
CA PHE A 29 -4.22 -3.54 4.44
C PHE A 29 -5.12 -3.81 5.65
N LEU A 30 -5.05 -3.00 6.71
CA LEU A 30 -5.89 -3.18 7.89
C LEU A 30 -7.38 -3.01 7.59
N GLY A 31 -7.75 -2.01 6.79
CA GLY A 31 -9.14 -1.77 6.40
C GLY A 31 -9.71 -2.94 5.59
N SER A 32 -8.94 -3.45 4.62
CA SER A 32 -9.35 -4.59 3.80
C SER A 32 -9.45 -5.89 4.61
N LEU A 33 -8.55 -6.12 5.56
CA LEU A 33 -8.61 -7.23 6.50
C LEU A 33 -9.87 -7.12 7.39
N GLY A 34 -10.19 -5.93 7.87
CA GLY A 34 -11.40 -5.66 8.64
C GLY A 34 -12.67 -6.00 7.86
N PHE A 35 -12.77 -5.56 6.60
CA PHE A 35 -13.91 -5.88 5.73
C PHE A 35 -14.05 -7.38 5.48
N LEU A 36 -12.94 -8.10 5.28
CA LEU A 36 -12.94 -9.55 5.14
C LEU A 36 -13.40 -10.26 6.41
N VAL A 37 -12.95 -9.81 7.57
CA VAL A 37 -13.37 -10.43 8.83
C VAL A 37 -14.86 -10.19 9.08
N VAL A 38 -15.37 -8.97 8.82
CA VAL A 38 -16.80 -8.69 8.93
C VAL A 38 -17.62 -9.54 7.95
N GLY A 39 -17.18 -9.66 6.70
CA GLY A 39 -17.81 -10.50 5.68
C GLY A 39 -17.83 -11.99 6.05
N ALA A 40 -16.69 -12.53 6.51
CA ALA A 40 -16.58 -13.91 6.98
C ALA A 40 -17.43 -14.16 8.23
N SER A 41 -17.44 -13.21 9.17
CA SER A 41 -18.25 -13.28 10.40
C SER A 41 -19.74 -13.34 10.07
N SER A 42 -20.19 -12.55 9.09
CA SER A 42 -21.55 -12.55 8.58
C SER A 42 -21.90 -13.89 7.88
N TYR A 43 -20.96 -14.49 7.13
CA TYR A 43 -21.15 -15.81 6.51
C TYR A 43 -21.32 -16.93 7.54
N LEU A 44 -20.49 -16.92 8.59
CA LEU A 44 -20.49 -17.93 9.66
C LEU A 44 -21.63 -17.73 10.69
N GLY A 45 -22.32 -16.58 10.67
CA GLY A 45 -23.38 -16.24 11.63
C GLY A 45 -22.89 -16.14 13.09
N ARG A 46 -21.57 -16.00 13.29
CA ARG A 46 -20.92 -15.89 14.60
C ARG A 46 -20.00 -14.68 14.60
N ASN A 47 -19.93 -13.96 15.71
CA ASN A 47 -19.00 -12.85 15.88
C ASN A 47 -17.56 -13.39 16.00
N LEU A 48 -16.80 -13.41 14.89
CA LEU A 48 -15.38 -13.78 14.86
C LEU A 48 -14.52 -12.79 15.66
N ILE A 49 -14.97 -11.54 15.74
CA ILE A 49 -14.33 -10.47 16.50
C ILE A 49 -15.40 -9.85 17.41
N SER A 50 -15.13 -9.81 18.72
CA SER A 50 -16.04 -9.19 19.71
C SER A 50 -16.20 -7.67 19.55
N VAL A 51 -15.37 -7.04 18.73
CA VAL A 51 -15.37 -5.59 18.47
C VAL A 51 -16.52 -5.18 17.53
N PHE A 52 -17.04 -6.09 16.69
CA PHE A 52 -18.12 -5.79 15.75
C PHE A 52 -19.30 -6.76 15.95
N PRO A 53 -20.53 -6.26 16.21
CA PRO A 53 -21.73 -7.09 16.28
C PRO A 53 -22.12 -7.58 14.88
N SER A 54 -21.52 -8.68 14.42
CA SER A 54 -21.83 -9.31 13.13
C SER A 54 -23.23 -9.93 13.06
N GLN A 55 -23.87 -10.19 14.21
CA GLN A 55 -25.25 -10.70 14.27
C GLN A 55 -26.30 -9.77 13.65
N GLN A 56 -26.01 -8.47 13.49
CA GLN A 56 -26.91 -7.51 12.83
C GLN A 56 -26.72 -7.43 11.32
N ILE A 57 -25.60 -7.93 10.78
CA ILE A 57 -25.28 -7.82 9.35
C ILE A 57 -25.72 -9.09 8.64
N VAL A 58 -26.80 -9.00 7.87
CA VAL A 58 -27.26 -10.09 7.00
C VAL A 58 -26.23 -10.32 5.89
N PHE A 59 -25.82 -11.56 5.69
CA PHE A 59 -24.79 -11.92 4.71
C PHE A 59 -25.15 -11.48 3.30
N PHE A 60 -26.40 -11.69 2.91
CA PHE A 60 -26.93 -11.18 1.65
C PHE A 60 -27.80 -9.94 1.89
N PRO A 61 -27.59 -8.81 1.17
CA PRO A 61 -26.52 -8.55 0.19
C PRO A 61 -25.24 -7.96 0.83
N GLN A 62 -25.34 -7.42 2.04
CA GLN A 62 -24.34 -6.52 2.62
C GLN A 62 -23.01 -7.22 2.95
N GLY A 63 -23.05 -8.41 3.55
CA GLY A 63 -21.84 -9.19 3.89
C GLY A 63 -21.03 -9.63 2.67
N ILE A 64 -21.69 -9.94 1.55
CA ILE A 64 -21.03 -10.26 0.27
C ILE A 64 -20.29 -9.04 -0.27
N VAL A 65 -20.94 -7.87 -0.28
CA VAL A 65 -20.33 -6.62 -0.75
C VAL A 65 -19.11 -6.26 0.10
N MET A 66 -19.19 -6.41 1.42
CA MET A 66 -18.07 -6.21 2.34
C MET A 66 -16.90 -7.16 2.04
N SER A 67 -17.20 -8.44 1.79
CA SER A 67 -16.19 -9.43 1.39
C SER A 67 -15.50 -9.03 0.07
N PHE A 68 -16.26 -8.60 -0.94
CA PHE A 68 -15.71 -8.15 -2.22
C PHE A 68 -14.78 -6.95 -2.06
N TYR A 69 -15.18 -5.93 -1.30
CA TYR A 69 -14.34 -4.77 -1.02
C TYR A 69 -13.08 -5.15 -0.24
N GLY A 70 -13.19 -6.07 0.71
CA GLY A 70 -12.03 -6.59 1.44
C GLY A 70 -11.04 -7.32 0.54
N ILE A 71 -11.51 -8.19 -0.37
CA ILE A 71 -10.64 -8.88 -1.33
C ILE A 71 -9.95 -7.88 -2.27
N ALA A 72 -10.72 -6.96 -2.87
CA ALA A 72 -10.16 -5.94 -3.76
C ALA A 72 -9.13 -5.06 -3.04
N GLY A 73 -9.44 -4.63 -1.82
CA GLY A 73 -8.53 -3.86 -0.98
C GLY A 73 -7.25 -4.62 -0.63
N LEU A 74 -7.33 -5.93 -0.36
CA LEU A 74 -6.14 -6.76 -0.14
C LEU A 74 -5.23 -6.80 -1.37
N PHE A 75 -5.79 -6.99 -2.57
CA PHE A 75 -5.00 -6.97 -3.80
C PHE A 75 -4.32 -5.62 -4.03
N ILE A 76 -5.05 -4.51 -3.83
CA ILE A 76 -4.49 -3.16 -3.98
C ILE A 76 -3.38 -2.91 -2.94
N SER A 77 -3.60 -3.30 -1.69
CA SER A 77 -2.60 -3.13 -0.63
C SER A 77 -1.34 -3.98 -0.89
N SER A 78 -1.53 -5.23 -1.34
CA SER A 78 -0.44 -6.13 -1.75
C SER A 78 0.37 -5.53 -2.90
N TYR A 79 -0.30 -4.99 -3.92
CA TYR A 79 0.37 -4.26 -5.00
C TYR A 79 1.20 -3.09 -4.45
N LEU A 80 0.64 -2.27 -3.56
CA LEU A 80 1.36 -1.15 -2.95
C LEU A 80 2.61 -1.64 -2.20
N TRP A 81 2.48 -2.69 -1.37
CA TRP A 81 3.60 -3.30 -0.68
C TRP A 81 4.68 -3.85 -1.62
N CYS A 82 4.28 -4.45 -2.74
CA CYS A 82 5.21 -4.89 -3.79
C CYS A 82 5.96 -3.70 -4.42
N THR A 83 5.26 -2.60 -4.76
CA THR A 83 5.92 -1.42 -5.33
C THR A 83 6.93 -0.78 -4.37
N ILE A 84 6.63 -0.78 -3.07
CA ILE A 84 7.51 -0.26 -2.03
C ILE A 84 8.73 -1.19 -1.85
N SER A 85 8.50 -2.50 -1.81
CA SER A 85 9.56 -3.51 -1.65
C SER A 85 10.57 -3.44 -2.78
N TRP A 86 10.08 -3.39 -4.03
CA TRP A 86 10.90 -3.26 -5.23
C TRP A 86 11.46 -1.85 -5.46
N ASN A 87 11.11 -0.89 -4.59
CA ASN A 87 11.48 0.51 -4.73
C ASN A 87 11.20 1.08 -6.13
N VAL A 88 10.03 0.75 -6.68
CA VAL A 88 9.66 1.14 -8.04
C VAL A 88 9.72 2.67 -8.17
N GLY A 89 10.34 3.15 -9.24
CA GLY A 89 10.54 4.58 -9.49
C GLY A 89 11.66 5.23 -8.67
N SER A 90 12.49 4.47 -7.95
CA SER A 90 13.74 5.02 -7.39
C SER A 90 14.82 5.09 -8.44
N GLY A 91 15.60 6.16 -8.40
CA GLY A 91 16.71 6.39 -9.30
C GLY A 91 17.65 7.44 -8.74
N TYR A 92 18.52 7.94 -9.60
CA TYR A 92 19.36 9.07 -9.30
C TYR A 92 19.56 9.89 -10.56
N ASP A 93 19.54 11.21 -10.43
CA ASP A 93 19.93 12.12 -11.51
C ASP A 93 21.42 12.39 -11.37
N ARG A 94 22.19 12.20 -12.43
CA ARG A 94 23.62 12.50 -12.51
C ARG A 94 23.83 13.67 -13.46
N PHE A 95 24.36 14.76 -12.92
CA PHE A 95 24.78 15.93 -13.68
C PHE A 95 26.31 15.95 -13.78
N ASP A 96 26.85 15.75 -14.98
CA ASP A 96 28.29 15.88 -15.24
C ASP A 96 28.59 17.20 -15.97
N ARG A 97 29.26 18.11 -15.27
CA ARG A 97 29.59 19.44 -15.79
C ARG A 97 30.72 19.44 -16.82
N LYS A 98 31.50 18.35 -16.93
CA LYS A 98 32.62 18.26 -17.88
C LYS A 98 32.19 17.86 -19.28
N GLU A 99 31.19 16.97 -19.38
CA GLU A 99 30.72 16.47 -20.68
C GLU A 99 29.43 17.15 -21.15
N GLY A 100 28.81 18.00 -20.32
CA GLY A 100 27.52 18.64 -20.63
C GLY A 100 26.36 17.64 -20.65
N ILE A 101 26.57 16.44 -20.11
CA ILE A 101 25.60 15.34 -20.11
C ILE A 101 24.74 15.43 -18.85
N VAL A 102 23.43 15.40 -19.06
CA VAL A 102 22.40 15.35 -18.01
C VAL A 102 21.65 14.03 -18.20
N CYS A 103 21.71 13.12 -17.23
CA CYS A 103 21.08 11.81 -17.29
C CYS A 103 20.49 11.39 -15.94
#